data_AF-A0A291N653-F1
#
_entry.id   AF-A0A291N653-F1
#
_cell.length_a   1.000
_cell.length_b   1.000
_cell.length_c   1.000
_cell.angle_alpha   90.00
_cell.angle_beta   90.00
_cell.angle_gamma   90.00
#
_symmetry.space_group_name_H-M   'P 1'
#
loop_
_entity.id
_entity.type
_entity.pdbx_description
1 polymer ?
#
loop_
_entity_poly.entity_id
_entity_poly.type
_entity_poly.pdbx_seq_one_letter_code
_entity_poly.pdbx_strand_id
1 'polypeptide(L)'
;MIASYLNEVDPTEFDIWADLDALSTHTTIDDIEIDPAGIVLSGENFEGVFNVYVSLQYGTDNEEGFTTSDSFLARFSGHFDEANSPVIDKSEVDTSSFYADDEDS
;
A
#
# COMPACT_ATOMS: atom_id res chain seq x y z
N MET A 1 -2.95 10.81 14.89
CA MET A 1 -3.84 11.61 14.01
C MET A 1 -3.67 11.14 12.57
N ILE A 2 -2.52 11.34 11.91
CA ILE A 2 -2.28 10.83 10.55
C ILE A 2 -2.28 9.29 10.49
N ALA A 3 -1.48 8.63 11.34
CA ALA A 3 -1.42 7.16 11.34
C ALA A 3 -2.78 6.49 11.64
N SER A 4 -3.58 7.09 12.54
CA SER A 4 -4.93 6.59 12.85
C SER A 4 -5.86 6.75 11.65
N TYR A 5 -5.86 7.92 11.00
CA TYR A 5 -6.65 8.16 9.79
C TYR A 5 -6.30 7.17 8.68
N LEU A 6 -5.01 6.95 8.42
CA LEU A 6 -4.57 6.02 7.40
C LEU A 6 -4.90 4.55 7.69
N ASN A 7 -5.11 4.17 8.96
CA ASN A 7 -5.61 2.84 9.33
C ASN A 7 -7.12 2.70 9.11
N GLU A 8 -7.85 3.82 8.99
CA GLU A 8 -9.31 3.85 8.79
C GLU A 8 -9.70 4.03 7.32
N VAL A 9 -8.78 4.55 6.48
CA VAL A 9 -8.99 4.71 5.04
C VAL A 9 -8.88 3.35 4.35
N ASP A 10 -9.75 3.11 3.36
CA ASP A 10 -9.69 1.92 2.56
C ASP A 10 -8.41 1.93 1.71
N PRO A 11 -7.51 0.93 1.86
CA PRO A 11 -6.27 0.83 1.10
C PRO A 11 -6.45 0.92 -0.42
N THR A 12 -7.62 0.49 -0.91
CA THR A 12 -7.96 0.46 -2.33
C THR A 12 -8.27 1.85 -2.89
N GLU A 13 -8.47 2.85 -2.03
CA GLU A 13 -8.63 4.26 -2.42
C GLU A 13 -7.32 4.97 -2.70
N PHE A 14 -6.17 4.34 -2.39
CA PHE A 14 -4.85 4.87 -2.70
C PHE A 14 -4.45 4.55 -4.15
N ASP A 15 -3.66 5.44 -4.76
CA ASP A 15 -3.15 5.27 -6.14
C ASP A 15 -2.34 3.99 -6.33
N ILE A 16 -1.82 3.40 -5.24
CA ILE A 16 -1.04 2.16 -5.23
C ILE A 16 -1.86 0.93 -5.61
N TRP A 17 -3.19 0.98 -5.51
CA TRP A 17 -4.03 -0.20 -5.73
C TRP A 17 -3.90 -0.73 -7.16
N ALA A 18 -3.79 0.17 -8.14
CA ALA A 18 -3.63 -0.22 -9.54
C ALA A 18 -2.35 -1.03 -9.78
N ASP A 19 -1.27 -0.71 -9.08
CA ASP A 19 0.01 -1.42 -9.17
C ASP A 19 -0.05 -2.79 -8.46
N LEU A 20 -0.76 -2.88 -7.33
CA LEU A 20 -0.93 -4.11 -6.55
C LEU A 20 -1.90 -5.10 -7.21
N ASP A 21 -3.01 -4.62 -7.75
CA ASP A 21 -4.02 -5.45 -8.45
C ASP A 21 -3.42 -6.13 -9.70
N ALA A 22 -2.42 -5.50 -10.32
CA ALA A 22 -1.72 -6.07 -11.46
C ALA A 22 -0.80 -7.27 -11.11
N LEU A 23 -0.49 -7.51 -9.83
CA LEU A 23 0.47 -8.54 -9.41
C LEU A 23 -0.08 -9.97 -9.49
N SER A 24 -1.40 -10.17 -9.45
CA SER A 24 -2.00 -11.51 -9.46
C SER A 24 -3.38 -11.55 -10.13
N THR A 25 -4.00 -12.73 -10.21
CA THR A 25 -5.36 -12.85 -10.77
C THR A 25 -6.41 -12.30 -9.81
N HIS A 26 -6.15 -12.45 -8.50
CA HIS A 26 -6.94 -11.85 -7.43
C HIS A 26 -6.00 -11.37 -6.33
N THR A 27 -5.67 -10.08 -6.34
CA THR A 27 -4.92 -9.45 -5.26
C THR A 27 -5.89 -9.01 -4.16
N THR A 28 -5.51 -9.20 -2.90
CA THR A 28 -6.23 -8.65 -1.74
C THR A 28 -5.22 -7.98 -0.82
N ILE A 29 -5.55 -6.78 -0.31
CA ILE A 29 -4.76 -6.15 0.76
C ILE A 29 -5.23 -6.72 2.09
N ASP A 30 -4.30 -7.32 2.82
CA ASP A 30 -4.56 -7.91 4.13
C ASP A 30 -4.43 -6.87 5.23
N ASP A 31 -3.38 -6.04 5.17
CA ASP A 31 -3.08 -5.05 6.20
C ASP A 31 -2.19 -3.90 5.70
N ILE A 32 -2.24 -2.77 6.38
CA ILE A 32 -1.31 -1.64 6.21
C ILE A 32 -0.66 -1.33 7.56
N GLU A 33 0.67 -1.38 7.59
CA GLU A 33 1.44 -0.97 8.76
C GLU A 33 2.17 0.34 8.49
N ILE A 34 1.86 1.36 9.29
CA ILE A 34 2.50 2.67 9.23
C ILE A 34 3.32 2.88 10.50
N ASP A 35 4.60 3.21 10.35
CA ASP A 35 5.41 3.69 11.46
C ASP A 35 5.14 5.18 11.69
N PRO A 36 4.46 5.57 12.80
CA PRO A 36 4.20 6.97 13.09
C PRO A 36 5.49 7.78 13.33
N ALA A 37 6.59 7.13 13.71
CA ALA A 37 7.89 7.79 13.86
C ALA A 37 8.55 8.08 12.50
N GLY A 38 8.15 7.38 11.44
CA GLY A 38 8.58 7.60 10.07
C GLY A 38 7.86 8.73 9.34
N ILE A 39 6.84 9.34 9.95
CA ILE A 39 6.09 10.44 9.35
C ILE A 39 6.82 11.76 9.60
N VAL A 40 7.18 12.44 8.52
CA VAL A 40 7.83 13.75 8.54
C VAL A 40 6.77 14.83 8.28
N LEU A 41 6.73 15.84 9.15
CA LEU A 41 5.83 16.99 9.04
C LEU A 41 6.60 18.22 8.58
N SER A 42 6.10 18.89 7.54
CA SER A 42 6.67 20.09 6.94
C SER A 42 5.59 21.18 6.77
N GLY A 43 5.30 21.89 7.85
CA GLY A 43 4.22 22.88 7.88
C GLY A 43 2.85 22.20 7.81
N GLU A 44 2.09 22.49 6.76
CA GLU A 44 0.80 21.85 6.48
C GLU A 44 0.94 20.55 5.69
N ASN A 45 2.15 20.20 5.24
CA ASN A 45 2.41 19.01 4.45
C ASN A 45 2.97 17.90 5.34
N PHE A 46 2.74 16.65 4.95
CA PHE A 46 3.34 15.48 5.57
C PHE A 46 3.74 14.45 4.53
N GLU A 47 4.75 13.66 4.88
CA GLU A 47 5.20 12.53 4.07
C GLU A 47 5.60 11.36 4.97
N GLY A 48 5.52 10.15 4.46
CA GLY A 48 5.84 8.96 5.24
C GLY A 48 5.97 7.71 4.39
N VAL A 49 6.31 6.62 5.06
CA VAL A 49 6.40 5.28 4.48
C VAL A 49 5.51 4.32 5.24
N PHE A 50 5.05 3.28 4.56
CA PHE A 50 4.22 2.23 5.14
C PHE A 50 4.49 0.91 4.43
N ASN A 51 4.24 -0.19 5.13
CA ASN A 51 4.26 -1.52 4.56
C ASN A 51 2.82 -1.91 4.21
N VAL A 52 2.65 -2.46 3.01
CA VAL A 52 1.38 -3.04 2.57
C VAL A 52 1.56 -4.53 2.49
N TYR A 53 0.73 -5.27 3.22
CA TYR A 53 0.70 -6.71 3.20
C TYR A 53 -0.41 -7.15 2.25
N VAL A 54 -0.07 -8.00 1.29
CA VAL A 54 -1.00 -8.48 0.28
C VAL A 54 -1.00 -9.99 0.20
N SER A 55 -2.17 -10.52 -0.15
CA SER A 55 -2.36 -11.90 -0.59
C SER A 55 -2.54 -11.91 -2.10
N LEU A 56 -1.67 -12.65 -2.77
CA LEU A 56 -1.62 -12.80 -4.23
C LEU A 56 -2.15 -14.18 -4.57
N GLN A 57 -3.28 -14.25 -5.27
CA GLN A 57 -3.86 -15.50 -5.73
C GLN A 57 -3.70 -15.64 -7.25
N TYR A 58 -3.08 -16.76 -7.66
CA TYR A 58 -2.87 -17.14 -9.04
C TYR A 58 -3.76 -18.32 -9.42
N GLY A 59 -4.42 -18.22 -10.57
CA GLY A 59 -5.30 -19.26 -11.10
C GLY A 59 -6.77 -18.80 -11.19
N THR A 60 -7.62 -19.64 -11.78
CA THR A 60 -9.06 -19.35 -11.93
C THR A 60 -9.88 -19.98 -10.81
N ASP A 61 -11.06 -19.42 -10.50
CA ASP A 61 -12.00 -19.87 -9.46
C ASP A 61 -12.35 -21.38 -9.43
N ASN A 62 -12.02 -22.15 -10.47
CA ASN A 62 -12.37 -23.57 -10.61
C ASN A 62 -11.19 -24.56 -10.47
N GLU A 63 -9.97 -24.10 -10.20
CA GLU A 63 -8.81 -24.97 -9.93
C GLU A 63 -8.18 -24.63 -8.58
N GLU A 64 -7.37 -25.55 -8.03
CA GLU A 64 -6.59 -25.34 -6.79
C GLU A 64 -5.56 -24.21 -7.03
N GLY A 65 -6.02 -22.97 -6.91
CA GLY A 65 -5.19 -21.78 -7.07
C GLY A 65 -4.06 -21.75 -6.05
N PHE A 66 -2.96 -21.11 -6.43
CA PHE A 66 -1.84 -20.86 -5.53
C PHE A 66 -2.02 -19.50 -4.88
N THR A 67 -2.01 -19.45 -3.56
CA THR A 67 -2.03 -18.20 -2.80
C THR A 67 -0.69 -18.04 -2.08
N THR A 68 -0.08 -16.88 -2.24
CA THR A 68 1.11 -16.47 -1.49
C THR A 68 0.88 -15.11 -0.84
N SER A 69 1.59 -14.84 0.24
CA SER A 69 1.57 -13.55 0.91
C SER A 69 2.88 -12.83 0.67
N ASP A 70 2.79 -11.53 0.40
CA ASP A 70 3.94 -10.67 0.18
C ASP A 70 3.74 -9.32 0.88
N SER A 71 4.81 -8.55 1.00
CA SER A 71 4.80 -7.23 1.61
C SER A 71 5.62 -6.25 0.78
N PHE A 72 5.02 -5.10 0.47
CA PHE A 72 5.66 -4.05 -0.31
C PHE A 72 5.81 -2.78 0.49
N LEU A 73 6.95 -2.10 0.31
CA LEU A 73 7.18 -0.78 0.88
C LEU A 73 6.48 0.26 0.00
N ALA A 74 5.63 1.06 0.61
CA ALA A 74 4.95 2.17 -0.01
C ALA A 74 5.33 3.50 0.66
N ARG A 75 5.14 4.58 -0.09
CA ARG A 75 5.36 5.96 0.33
C ARG A 75 4.10 6.77 0.08
N PHE A 76 3.84 7.73 0.94
CA PHE A 76 2.75 8.68 0.76
C PHE A 76 3.21 10.10 1.05
N SER A 77 2.53 11.04 0.42
CA SER A 77 2.60 12.46 0.74
C SER A 77 1.20 13.06 0.75
N GLY A 78 0.99 14.02 1.63
CA GLY A 78 -0.30 14.65 1.83
C GLY A 78 -0.19 16.02 2.47
N HIS A 79 -1.35 16.63 2.73
CA HIS A 79 -1.47 17.88 3.44
C HIS A 79 -2.66 17.88 4.41
N PHE A 80 -2.69 18.83 5.32
CA PHE A 80 -3.86 19.10 6.15
C PHE A 80 -4.79 20.11 5.44
N ASP A 81 -6.08 19.80 5.37
CA ASP A 81 -7.10 20.70 4.84
C ASP A 81 -7.42 21.87 5.81
N GLU A 82 -8.33 22.76 5.42
CA GLU A 82 -8.76 23.92 6.24
C GLU A 82 -9.41 23.50 7.58
N ALA A 83 -9.90 22.26 7.70
CA ALA A 83 -10.45 21.68 8.92
C ALA A 83 -9.38 20.95 9.76
N ASN A 84 -8.11 21.02 9.35
CA ASN A 84 -6.98 20.32 9.95
C ASN A 84 -7.12 18.78 9.88
N SER A 85 -7.79 18.28 8.83
CA SER A 85 -7.92 16.85 8.51
C SER A 85 -6.84 16.44 7.51
N PRO A 86 -6.18 15.28 7.69
CA PRO A 86 -5.18 14.80 6.74
C PRO A 86 -5.82 14.38 5.41
N VAL A 87 -5.20 14.78 4.31
CA VAL A 87 -5.57 14.44 2.93
C VAL A 87 -4.34 13.86 2.25
N ILE A 88 -4.48 12.70 1.60
CA ILE A 88 -3.40 12.08 0.83
C ILE A 88 -3.44 12.63 -0.60
N ASP A 89 -2.34 13.23 -1.02
CA ASP A 89 -2.18 13.80 -2.37
C ASP A 89 -1.60 12.78 -3.35
N LYS A 90 -0.71 11.91 -2.84
CA LYS A 90 0.00 10.92 -3.64
C LYS A 90 0.42 9.74 -2.80
N SER A 91 0.36 8.55 -3.39
CA SER A 91 0.93 7.33 -2.85
C SER A 91 1.63 6.53 -3.95
N GLU A 92 2.77 5.92 -3.63
CA GLU A 92 3.55 5.08 -4.55
C GLU A 92 3.98 3.80 -3.83
N VAL A 93 3.90 2.66 -4.50
CA VAL A 93 4.36 1.37 -3.97
C VAL A 93 5.54 0.88 -4.79
N ASP A 94 6.56 0.37 -4.12
CA ASP A 94 7.70 -0.28 -4.77
C ASP A 94 7.44 -1.78 -4.88
N THR A 95 6.95 -2.23 -6.03
CA THR A 95 6.74 -3.65 -6.34
C THR A 95 7.93 -4.28 -7.05
N SER A 96 9.09 -3.59 -7.12
CA SER A 96 10.25 -4.12 -7.85
C SER A 96 10.80 -5.40 -7.22
N SER A 97 10.60 -5.61 -5.92
CA SER A 97 10.96 -6.85 -5.21
C SER A 97 10.23 -8.08 -5.77
N PHE A 98 9.00 -7.92 -6.27
CA PHE A 98 8.23 -9.01 -6.85
C PHE A 98 8.91 -9.58 -8.11
N TYR A 99 9.37 -8.70 -9.00
CA TYR A 99 10.02 -9.11 -10.25
C TYR A 99 11.47 -9.56 -10.06
N ALA A 100 12.09 -9.21 -8.94
CA ALA A 100 13.45 -9.63 -8.62
C ALA A 100 13.54 -11.11 -8.23
N ASP A 101 12.48 -11.68 -7.66
CA ASP A 101 12.42 -13.11 -7.28
C ASP A 101 12.17 -14.02 -8.49
N ASP A 102 11.48 -13.52 -9.53
CA ASP A 102 11.20 -14.25 -10.78
C ASP A 102 12.43 -14.40 -11.70
N GLU A 103 13.41 -13.49 -11.62
CA GLU A 103 14.60 -13.50 -12.52
C GLU A 103 15.71 -14.51 -12.11
N ASP A 104 15.57 -15.17 -10.96
CA ASP A 104 16.52 -16.18 -10.45
C ASP A 104 16.00 -17.64 -10.53
N SER A 105 14.87 -17.88 -11.21
CA SER A 105 14.22 -19.20 -11.36
C SER A 105 14.58 -19.99 -12.62
#